data_AF-A0A7D9EAL1-F1
#
_entry.id   AF-A0A7D9EAL1-F1
#
_cell.length_a   1.000
_cell.length_b   1.000
_cell.length_c   1.000
_cell.angle_alpha   90.00
_cell.angle_beta   90.00
_cell.angle_gamma   90.00
#
_symmetry.space_group_name_H-M   'P 1'
#
loop_
_entity.id
_entity.type
_entity.pdbx_description
1 polymer ?
#
loop_
_entity_poly.entity_id
_entity_poly.type
_entity_poly.pdbx_seq_one_letter_code
_entity_poly.pdbx_strand_id
1 'polypeptide(L)'
;MHPAKQAQIPDKNLQQTLPVRNWYTVDDFYRIYNLKYSNARIAKWGKGDGEWGTYDGDLYDDQVWKLVPRFKAAISNINIWSCDNREGSVDFSEEKSVTIGLKLTSSSTVSTTVGLEVSLKASASFAGFGAEVESKISKQIQKSLSNTAEKDWIRKSTIKFTAPKGKNYRVKQLTCSFMSPLAADDCVLNCDYVVEETDGDFPN
;
A
#
# COMPACT_ATOMS: atom_id res chain seq x y z
N MET A 1 24.87 36.08 32.53
CA MET A 1 23.74 35.52 33.32
C MET A 1 22.81 34.83 32.32
N HIS A 2 22.63 33.52 32.23
CA HIS A 2 22.97 32.38 33.08
C HIS A 2 23.83 31.37 32.31
N PRO A 3 24.78 30.68 32.97
CA PRO A 3 25.59 29.58 32.44
C PRO A 3 25.05 28.19 32.85
N ALA A 4 25.79 27.13 32.47
CA ALA A 4 25.74 25.70 32.87
C ALA A 4 24.98 24.78 31.89
N LYS A 5 25.44 23.58 31.54
CA LYS A 5 26.60 22.77 31.96
C LYS A 5 26.86 21.67 30.92
N GLN A 6 28.12 21.24 30.85
CA GLN A 6 28.65 20.10 30.09
C GLN A 6 27.90 18.79 30.34
N ALA A 7 27.89 17.92 29.33
CA ALA A 7 28.02 16.49 29.54
C ALA A 7 29.31 16.02 28.84
N GLN A 8 30.17 15.36 29.61
CA GLN A 8 31.52 14.95 29.25
C GLN A 8 31.52 13.47 28.83
N ILE A 9 31.98 13.26 27.59
CA ILE A 9 32.57 12.11 26.86
C ILE A 9 32.88 10.81 27.65
N PRO A 10 32.78 9.63 27.00
CA PRO A 10 33.95 8.75 26.97
C PRO A 10 34.44 8.41 25.56
N ASP A 11 35.76 8.45 25.48
CA ASP A 11 36.66 8.27 24.36
C ASP A 11 36.83 6.77 24.02
N LYS A 12 37.43 6.52 22.85
CA LYS A 12 38.01 5.26 22.35
C LYS A 12 37.07 4.24 21.73
N ASN A 13 36.92 4.33 20.41
CA ASN A 13 37.77 3.51 19.54
C ASN A 13 37.68 3.98 18.09
N LEU A 14 38.84 4.40 17.58
CA LEU A 14 39.15 4.41 16.16
C LEU A 14 38.79 3.05 15.55
N GLN A 15 37.81 3.03 14.66
CA GLN A 15 37.92 2.26 13.43
C GLN A 15 37.61 3.17 12.25
N GLN A 16 38.63 3.94 11.89
CA GLN A 16 38.94 4.12 10.46
C GLN A 16 39.23 2.73 9.89
N THR A 17 38.18 2.11 9.37
CA THR A 17 38.27 1.08 8.33
C THR A 17 37.15 1.42 7.35
N LEU A 18 37.50 1.96 6.18
CA LEU A 18 36.57 2.05 5.04
C LEU A 18 36.00 0.63 4.82
N PRO A 19 34.67 0.30 4.89
CA PRO A 19 33.65 0.55 3.84
C PRO A 19 32.15 0.41 4.30
N VAL A 20 31.23 0.23 3.33
CA VAL A 20 29.80 -0.20 3.39
C VAL A 20 28.75 0.87 3.71
N ARG A 21 27.74 0.97 2.83
CA ARG A 21 26.53 1.80 2.90
C ARG A 21 25.77 1.57 4.22
N ASN A 22 26.16 2.28 5.28
CA ASN A 22 25.48 2.19 6.57
C ASN A 22 24.42 3.29 6.67
N TRP A 23 23.16 2.89 6.51
CA TRP A 23 22.03 3.64 7.05
C TRP A 23 22.13 3.57 8.57
N TYR A 24 22.52 4.67 9.22
CA TYR A 24 22.45 4.72 10.68
C TYR A 24 20.97 4.85 11.07
N THR A 25 20.41 3.79 11.65
CA THR A 25 19.09 3.82 12.27
C THR A 25 19.22 4.34 13.70
N VAL A 26 18.63 5.50 13.96
CA VAL A 26 18.27 5.92 15.33
C VAL A 26 16.79 5.60 15.44
N ASP A 27 16.42 4.52 16.13
CA ASP A 27 15.03 4.15 16.45
C ASP A 27 13.97 4.45 15.35
N ASP A 28 14.06 3.76 14.20
CA ASP A 28 13.19 3.92 13.00
C ASP A 28 13.36 5.19 12.15
N PHE A 29 14.43 5.96 12.38
CA PHE A 29 14.78 7.09 11.53
C PHE A 29 16.08 6.89 10.76
N TYR A 30 16.15 7.52 9.59
CA TYR A 30 17.21 7.38 8.60
C TYR A 30 17.86 8.72 8.32
N ARG A 31 19.18 8.70 8.09
CA ARG A 31 19.86 9.77 7.35
C ARG A 31 19.98 9.35 5.89
N ILE A 32 19.43 10.16 4.99
CA ILE A 32 19.44 9.87 3.55
C ILE A 32 20.56 10.66 2.91
N TYR A 33 21.55 9.95 2.36
CA TYR A 33 22.75 10.54 1.78
C TYR A 33 22.60 10.77 0.27
N ASN A 34 23.17 11.87 -0.21
CA ASN A 34 23.24 12.16 -1.63
C ASN A 34 24.22 11.20 -2.31
N LEU A 35 23.81 10.58 -3.43
CA LEU A 35 24.64 9.61 -4.16
C LEU A 35 25.90 10.24 -4.76
N LYS A 36 25.81 11.49 -5.24
CA LYS A 36 26.92 12.22 -5.88
C LYS A 36 27.84 12.88 -4.85
N TYR A 37 27.26 13.41 -3.77
CA TYR A 37 27.99 14.06 -2.69
C TYR A 37 27.80 13.24 -1.41
N SER A 38 28.63 12.21 -1.23
CA SER A 38 28.44 11.20 -0.17
C SER A 38 28.47 11.72 1.27
N ASN A 39 28.97 12.94 1.48
CA ASN A 39 28.95 13.61 2.78
C ASN A 39 27.66 14.44 3.00
N ALA A 40 26.94 14.76 1.92
CA ALA A 40 25.72 15.54 1.98
C ALA A 40 24.51 14.65 2.31
N ARG A 41 23.65 15.13 3.22
CA ARG A 41 22.44 14.45 3.69
C ARG A 41 21.22 15.31 3.43
N ILE A 42 20.06 14.70 3.25
CA ILE A 42 18.79 15.42 3.12
C ILE A 42 18.44 16.06 4.49
N ALA A 43 18.11 17.35 4.51
CA ALA A 43 17.94 18.16 5.72
C ALA A 43 16.69 19.06 5.62
N LYS A 44 16.04 19.33 6.76
CA LYS A 44 14.82 20.15 6.89
C LYS A 44 15.08 21.37 7.80
N TRP A 45 15.54 22.48 7.23
CA TRP A 45 15.89 23.69 8.00
C TRP A 45 14.74 24.67 8.27
N GLY A 46 13.50 24.31 7.92
CA GLY A 46 12.33 25.17 8.15
C GLY A 46 11.03 24.41 8.32
N LYS A 47 9.89 25.10 8.37
CA LYS A 47 8.55 24.50 8.50
C LYS A 47 7.83 24.30 7.18
N GLY A 48 8.11 25.12 6.16
CA GLY A 48 7.45 25.06 4.86
C GLY A 48 7.89 23.89 3.99
N ASP A 49 7.04 23.47 3.05
CA ASP A 49 7.26 22.29 2.19
C ASP A 49 8.51 22.41 1.29
N GLY A 50 8.93 23.64 0.97
CA GLY A 50 10.14 23.92 0.19
C GLY A 50 11.40 24.16 1.03
N GLU A 51 11.29 24.16 2.36
CA GLU A 51 12.40 24.48 3.26
C GLU A 51 13.17 23.21 3.63
N TRP A 52 13.79 22.60 2.61
CA TRP A 52 14.62 21.41 2.70
C TRP A 52 15.65 21.36 1.56
N GLY A 53 16.66 20.52 1.70
CA GLY A 53 17.65 20.27 0.64
C GLY A 53 18.77 19.37 1.15
N THR A 54 19.99 19.55 0.66
CA THR A 54 21.14 18.74 1.09
C THR A 54 22.16 19.56 1.89
N TYR A 55 22.67 18.99 2.97
CA TYR A 55 23.66 19.60 3.86
C TYR A 55 24.82 18.64 4.14
N ASP A 56 26.05 19.10 4.00
CA ASP A 56 27.28 18.29 4.07
C ASP A 56 28.14 18.56 5.32
N GLY A 57 27.71 19.46 6.21
CA GLY A 57 28.41 19.83 7.44
C GLY A 57 28.21 18.86 8.60
N ASP A 58 27.92 19.38 9.80
CA ASP A 58 27.73 18.55 11.00
C ASP A 58 26.43 17.75 10.98
N LEU A 59 26.32 16.80 11.92
CA LEU A 59 25.12 15.98 12.10
C LEU A 59 24.13 16.71 13.03
N TYR A 60 22.92 16.88 12.53
CA TYR A 60 21.82 17.51 13.25
C TYR A 60 20.56 16.64 13.19
N ASP A 61 19.59 16.92 14.05
CA ASP A 61 18.32 16.18 14.12
C ASP A 61 17.39 16.50 12.94
N ASP A 62 17.56 17.65 12.31
CA ASP A 62 16.83 18.05 11.10
C ASP A 62 17.24 17.25 9.84
N GLN A 63 18.21 16.35 9.97
CA GLN A 63 18.67 15.43 8.92
C GLN A 63 18.12 14.01 9.10
N VAL A 64 17.23 13.81 10.07
CA VAL A 64 16.74 12.50 10.50
C VAL A 64 15.30 12.33 10.01
N TRP A 65 15.06 11.28 9.23
CA TRP A 65 13.81 11.10 8.48
C TRP A 65 13.14 9.78 8.81
N LYS A 66 11.84 9.82 9.05
CA LYS A 66 11.03 8.61 9.13
C LYS A 66 10.39 8.34 7.77
N LEU A 67 10.64 7.17 7.21
CA LEU A 67 9.93 6.72 6.02
C LEU A 67 8.60 6.13 6.45
N VAL A 68 7.51 6.69 5.93
CA VAL A 68 6.15 6.21 6.18
C VAL A 68 5.52 5.75 4.86
N PRO A 69 4.59 4.77 4.90
CA PRO A 69 3.86 4.39 3.71
C PRO A 69 3.18 5.60 3.05
N ARG A 70 3.26 5.67 1.73
CA ARG A 70 2.58 6.73 0.95
C ARG A 70 1.06 6.67 1.12
N PHE A 71 0.52 5.47 1.29
CA PHE A 71 -0.92 5.24 1.38
C PHE A 71 -1.30 4.64 2.72
N LYS A 72 -2.47 5.04 3.22
CA LYS A 72 -3.21 4.27 4.22
C LYS A 72 -4.08 3.25 3.50
N ALA A 73 -3.83 1.96 3.73
CA ALA A 73 -4.63 0.89 3.16
C ALA A 73 -5.85 0.57 4.05
N ALA A 74 -6.99 0.25 3.45
CA ALA A 74 -8.18 -0.24 4.13
C ALA A 74 -8.87 -1.30 3.27
N ILE A 75 -9.27 -2.43 3.86
CA ILE A 75 -9.97 -3.51 3.17
C ILE A 75 -11.48 -3.46 3.40
N SER A 76 -12.23 -3.97 2.43
CA SER A 76 -13.65 -4.25 2.57
C SER A 76 -14.03 -5.50 1.76
N ASN A 77 -15.05 -6.22 2.19
CA ASN A 77 -15.67 -7.26 1.39
C ASN A 77 -16.99 -6.73 0.84
N ILE A 78 -17.08 -6.60 -0.47
CA ILE A 78 -18.32 -6.19 -1.13
C ILE A 78 -19.10 -7.44 -1.58
N ASN A 79 -20.43 -7.40 -1.41
CA ASN A 79 -21.33 -8.39 -1.98
C ASN A 79 -21.73 -7.94 -3.39
N ILE A 80 -21.26 -8.66 -4.41
CA ILE A 80 -21.59 -8.39 -5.82
C ILE A 80 -23.01 -8.90 -6.12
N TRP A 81 -23.34 -10.07 -5.59
CA TRP A 81 -24.65 -10.69 -5.78
C TRP A 81 -24.89 -11.73 -4.70
N SER A 82 -26.13 -11.80 -4.23
CA SER A 82 -26.58 -12.89 -3.37
C SER A 82 -27.99 -13.29 -3.74
N CYS A 83 -28.25 -14.59 -3.66
CA CYS A 83 -29.54 -15.18 -3.92
C CYS A 83 -29.76 -16.32 -2.93
N ASP A 84 -30.86 -16.25 -2.19
CA ASP A 84 -31.33 -17.38 -1.41
C ASP A 84 -32.26 -18.23 -2.29
N ASN A 85 -31.71 -19.30 -2.87
CA ASN A 85 -32.45 -20.23 -3.72
C ASN A 85 -32.77 -21.56 -2.99
N ARG A 86 -32.81 -21.55 -1.65
CA ARG A 86 -33.05 -22.75 -0.82
C ARG A 86 -34.42 -23.36 -1.02
N GLU A 87 -35.46 -22.52 -1.12
CA GLU A 87 -36.83 -22.94 -1.42
C GLU A 87 -37.10 -23.03 -2.94
N GLY A 88 -36.08 -22.76 -3.76
CA GLY A 88 -36.19 -22.78 -5.21
C GLY A 88 -36.25 -24.21 -5.75
N SER A 89 -37.13 -24.42 -6.73
CA SER A 89 -37.28 -25.71 -7.42
C SER A 89 -36.37 -25.85 -8.66
N VAL A 90 -35.78 -24.74 -9.12
CA VAL A 90 -34.89 -24.67 -10.29
C VAL A 90 -33.71 -23.74 -10.01
N ASP A 91 -32.65 -23.88 -10.80
CA ASP A 91 -31.50 -22.97 -10.72
C ASP A 91 -31.93 -21.55 -11.12
N PHE A 92 -31.41 -20.55 -10.41
CA PHE A 92 -31.66 -19.14 -10.68
C PHE A 92 -30.38 -18.47 -11.16
N SER A 93 -30.42 -17.78 -12.30
CA SER A 93 -29.26 -17.09 -12.84
C SER A 93 -29.50 -15.60 -13.05
N GLU A 94 -28.46 -14.79 -12.82
CA GLU A 94 -28.47 -13.37 -13.12
C GLU A 94 -27.11 -12.92 -13.67
N GLU A 95 -27.12 -11.97 -14.61
CA GLU A 95 -25.90 -11.35 -15.12
C GLU A 95 -25.47 -10.17 -14.26
N LYS A 96 -24.20 -10.11 -13.89
CA LYS A 96 -23.62 -9.05 -13.07
C LYS A 96 -22.33 -8.53 -13.68
N SER A 97 -22.11 -7.22 -13.57
CA SER A 97 -20.85 -6.60 -13.94
C SER A 97 -19.84 -6.75 -12.80
N VAL A 98 -18.69 -7.34 -13.09
CA VAL A 98 -17.58 -7.50 -12.15
C VAL A 98 -16.39 -6.67 -12.65
N THR A 99 -15.81 -5.90 -11.73
CA THR A 99 -14.62 -5.07 -11.99
C THR A 99 -13.45 -5.65 -11.22
N ILE A 100 -12.34 -5.97 -11.89
CA ILE A 100 -11.12 -6.52 -11.27
C ILE A 100 -9.94 -5.62 -11.63
N GLY A 101 -9.11 -5.32 -10.64
CA GLY A 101 -7.85 -4.63 -10.80
C GLY A 101 -7.79 -3.24 -10.17
N LEU A 102 -6.76 -2.48 -10.53
CA LEU A 102 -6.40 -1.23 -9.87
C LEU A 102 -7.03 -0.04 -10.60
N LYS A 103 -7.83 0.72 -9.88
CA LYS A 103 -8.43 1.97 -10.35
C LYS A 103 -7.73 3.16 -9.69
N LEU A 104 -7.11 4.02 -10.48
CA LEU A 104 -6.61 5.31 -10.02
C LEU A 104 -7.73 6.35 -9.97
N THR A 105 -7.62 7.32 -9.04
CA THR A 105 -8.46 8.52 -9.01
C THR A 105 -8.04 9.52 -10.08
N SER A 106 -6.73 9.70 -10.29
CA SER A 106 -6.17 10.45 -11.43
C SER A 106 -4.98 9.69 -12.04
N SER A 107 -4.87 9.69 -13.36
CA SER A 107 -3.78 9.00 -14.08
C SER A 107 -2.51 9.83 -14.24
N SER A 108 -2.51 11.12 -13.88
CA SER A 108 -1.42 12.05 -14.19
C SER A 108 -0.30 12.14 -13.14
N THR A 109 -0.45 11.50 -11.98
CA THR A 109 0.48 11.66 -10.83
C THR A 109 1.42 10.48 -10.59
N VAL A 110 1.20 9.34 -11.27
CA VAL A 110 2.01 8.13 -11.10
C VAL A 110 2.99 8.02 -12.26
N SER A 111 4.30 8.17 -11.98
CA SER A 111 5.33 8.21 -13.01
C SER A 111 5.90 6.83 -13.40
N THR A 112 5.72 5.79 -12.57
CA THR A 112 6.19 4.42 -12.84
C THR A 112 5.33 3.36 -12.17
N THR A 113 5.08 2.24 -12.86
CA THR A 113 4.36 1.07 -12.32
C THR A 113 5.12 0.39 -11.18
N VAL A 114 6.46 0.31 -11.26
CA VAL A 114 7.31 -0.33 -10.24
C VAL A 114 7.24 0.40 -8.91
N GLY A 115 7.39 1.72 -8.90
CA GLY A 115 7.33 2.51 -7.66
C GLY A 115 5.96 2.46 -7.00
N LEU A 116 4.90 2.49 -7.82
CA LEU A 116 3.53 2.32 -7.33
C LEU A 116 3.32 0.93 -6.73
N GLU A 117 3.73 -0.13 -7.42
CA GLU A 117 3.62 -1.52 -6.94
C GLU A 117 4.26 -1.68 -5.54
N VAL A 118 5.50 -1.22 -5.38
CA VAL A 118 6.22 -1.28 -4.10
C VAL A 118 5.46 -0.50 -3.02
N SER A 119 4.98 0.70 -3.35
CA SER A 119 4.27 1.56 -2.39
C SER A 119 2.96 0.94 -1.91
N LEU A 120 2.17 0.34 -2.81
CA LEU A 120 0.90 -0.30 -2.47
C LEU A 120 1.12 -1.57 -1.64
N LYS A 121 2.09 -2.42 -2.03
CA LYS A 121 2.44 -3.64 -1.28
C LYS A 121 2.94 -3.31 0.13
N ALA A 122 3.80 -2.30 0.26
CA ALA A 122 4.23 -1.81 1.56
C ALA A 122 3.03 -1.34 2.39
N SER A 123 2.18 -0.48 1.82
CA SER A 123 1.00 0.06 2.52
C SER A 123 0.04 -1.02 3.01
N ALA A 124 -0.19 -2.08 2.23
CA ALA A 124 -1.01 -3.22 2.64
C ALA A 124 -0.36 -4.00 3.79
N SER A 125 0.96 -4.24 3.73
CA SER A 125 1.70 -4.96 4.79
C SER A 125 1.71 -4.18 6.11
N PHE A 126 1.85 -2.85 6.04
CA PHE A 126 1.81 -1.97 7.23
C PHE A 126 0.42 -1.88 7.88
N ALA A 127 -0.65 -2.20 7.14
CA ALA A 127 -2.02 -2.16 7.66
C ALA A 127 -2.39 -3.41 8.47
N GLY A 128 -1.58 -4.48 8.42
CA GLY A 128 -1.72 -5.65 9.30
C GLY A 128 -2.98 -6.48 9.03
N PHE A 129 -3.33 -6.71 7.75
CA PHE A 129 -4.53 -7.46 7.37
C PHE A 129 -4.41 -8.98 7.56
N GLY A 130 -3.21 -9.46 7.88
CA GLY A 130 -2.91 -10.88 7.99
C GLY A 130 -2.43 -11.46 6.65
N ALA A 131 -1.58 -12.49 6.75
CA ALA A 131 -0.78 -12.98 5.64
C ALA A 131 -1.58 -13.43 4.41
N GLU A 132 -2.76 -14.03 4.60
CA GLU A 132 -3.60 -14.48 3.47
C GLU A 132 -4.16 -13.31 2.67
N VAL A 133 -4.71 -12.30 3.37
CA VAL A 133 -5.29 -11.11 2.74
C VAL A 133 -4.21 -10.29 2.05
N GLU A 134 -3.06 -10.11 2.71
CA GLU A 134 -1.89 -9.43 2.14
C GLU A 134 -1.36 -10.12 0.88
N SER A 135 -1.34 -11.46 0.87
CA SER A 135 -0.96 -12.26 -0.30
C SER A 135 -1.93 -12.07 -1.46
N LYS A 136 -3.25 -12.08 -1.21
CA LYS A 136 -4.28 -11.83 -2.23
C LYS A 136 -4.14 -10.43 -2.83
N ILE A 137 -4.01 -9.40 -1.98
CA ILE A 137 -3.79 -8.01 -2.40
C ILE A 137 -2.50 -7.90 -3.23
N SER A 138 -1.38 -8.45 -2.73
CA SER A 138 -0.08 -8.36 -3.39
C SER A 138 -0.07 -9.00 -4.79
N LYS A 139 -0.69 -10.18 -4.93
CA LYS A 139 -0.85 -10.87 -6.22
C LYS A 139 -1.71 -10.05 -7.18
N GLN A 140 -2.81 -9.48 -6.69
CA GLN A 140 -3.68 -8.68 -7.53
C GLN A 140 -3.01 -7.37 -7.99
N ILE A 141 -2.26 -6.68 -7.12
CA ILE A 141 -1.48 -5.49 -7.50
C ILE A 141 -0.54 -5.85 -8.65
N GLN A 142 0.23 -6.93 -8.49
CA GLN A 142 1.18 -7.37 -9.51
C GLN A 142 0.48 -7.70 -10.84
N LYS A 143 -0.64 -8.42 -10.80
CA LYS A 143 -1.46 -8.77 -11.98
C LYS A 143 -2.04 -7.54 -12.68
N SER A 144 -2.41 -6.51 -11.92
CA SER A 144 -2.95 -5.26 -12.47
C SER A 144 -1.87 -4.41 -13.12
N LEU A 145 -0.72 -4.27 -12.47
CA LEU A 145 0.39 -3.42 -12.91
C LEU A 145 1.33 -4.10 -13.93
N SER A 146 1.22 -5.41 -14.13
CA SER A 146 1.97 -6.13 -15.18
C SER A 146 1.51 -5.80 -16.60
N ASN A 147 0.34 -5.18 -16.77
CA ASN A 147 -0.16 -4.75 -18.08
C ASN A 147 0.36 -3.34 -18.38
N THR A 148 1.14 -3.21 -19.46
CA THR A 148 1.94 -2.01 -19.79
C THR A 148 1.15 -0.83 -20.35
N ALA A 149 -0.14 -0.98 -20.64
CA ALA A 149 -1.00 0.14 -21.00
C ALA A 149 -1.65 0.73 -19.73
N GLU A 150 -1.16 1.89 -19.28
CA GLU A 150 -1.59 2.61 -18.05
C GLU A 150 -3.11 2.88 -17.97
N LYS A 151 -3.85 2.78 -19.09
CA LYS A 151 -5.31 2.97 -19.13
C LYS A 151 -6.14 1.74 -18.75
N ASP A 152 -5.54 0.55 -18.66
CA ASP A 152 -6.29 -0.72 -18.57
C ASP A 152 -5.89 -1.60 -17.37
N TRP A 153 -5.50 -1.00 -16.25
CA TRP A 153 -5.26 -1.75 -15.00
C TRP A 153 -6.55 -2.33 -14.38
N ILE A 154 -7.69 -2.04 -15.01
CA ILE A 154 -9.01 -2.57 -14.69
C ILE A 154 -9.51 -3.44 -15.83
N ARG A 155 -10.07 -4.61 -15.48
CA ARG A 155 -10.86 -5.45 -16.36
C ARG A 155 -12.31 -5.44 -15.88
N LYS A 156 -13.24 -5.11 -16.77
CA LYS A 156 -14.68 -5.24 -16.52
C LYS A 156 -15.23 -6.39 -17.33
N SER A 157 -16.05 -7.22 -16.71
CA SER A 157 -16.69 -8.36 -17.36
C SER A 157 -18.12 -8.52 -16.88
N THR A 158 -19.03 -8.84 -17.79
CA THR A 158 -20.38 -9.28 -17.43
C THR A 158 -20.35 -10.79 -17.28
N ILE A 159 -20.74 -11.28 -16.11
CA ILE A 159 -20.69 -12.71 -15.76
C ILE A 159 -22.09 -13.14 -15.38
N LYS A 160 -22.55 -14.26 -15.96
CA LYS A 160 -23.78 -14.94 -15.55
C LYS A 160 -23.47 -15.82 -14.35
N PHE A 161 -23.96 -15.43 -13.19
CA PHE A 161 -23.91 -16.27 -11.99
C PHE A 161 -25.18 -17.11 -11.90
N THR A 162 -25.05 -18.31 -11.34
CA THR A 162 -26.15 -19.26 -11.20
C THR A 162 -26.16 -19.79 -9.78
N ALA A 163 -27.21 -19.46 -9.03
CA ALA A 163 -27.52 -20.04 -7.74
C ALA A 163 -28.23 -21.39 -7.96
N PRO A 164 -27.63 -22.52 -7.57
CA PRO A 164 -28.26 -23.83 -7.72
C PRO A 164 -29.56 -23.90 -6.90
N LYS A 165 -30.51 -24.73 -7.34
CA LYS A 165 -31.69 -25.04 -6.52
C LYS A 165 -31.29 -25.61 -5.16
N GLY A 166 -32.01 -25.24 -4.11
CA GLY A 166 -31.74 -25.71 -2.75
C GLY A 166 -30.54 -25.05 -2.07
N LYS A 167 -29.91 -24.02 -2.67
CA LYS A 167 -28.71 -23.38 -2.12
C LYS A 167 -28.92 -21.90 -1.83
N ASN A 168 -28.31 -21.41 -0.76
CA ASN A 168 -28.03 -20.00 -0.56
C ASN A 168 -26.66 -19.68 -1.21
N TYR A 169 -26.63 -18.67 -2.06
CA TYR A 169 -25.52 -18.36 -2.96
C TYR A 169 -25.09 -16.90 -2.78
N ARG A 170 -23.78 -16.64 -2.69
CA ARG A 170 -23.27 -15.27 -2.76
C ARG A 170 -21.94 -15.17 -3.50
N VAL A 171 -21.74 -14.02 -4.13
CA VAL A 171 -20.52 -13.60 -4.79
C VAL A 171 -19.94 -12.43 -4.02
N LYS A 172 -18.76 -12.62 -3.44
CA LYS A 172 -18.05 -11.58 -2.71
C LYS A 172 -16.77 -11.18 -3.43
N GLN A 173 -16.34 -9.96 -3.18
CA GLN A 173 -15.07 -9.47 -3.67
C GLN A 173 -14.36 -8.67 -2.58
N LEU A 174 -13.09 -9.01 -2.36
CA LEU A 174 -12.20 -8.24 -1.51
C LEU A 174 -11.76 -6.99 -2.27
N THR A 175 -11.95 -5.82 -1.66
CA THR A 175 -11.44 -4.55 -2.15
C THR A 175 -10.42 -3.98 -1.18
N CYS A 176 -9.45 -3.23 -1.70
CA CYS A 176 -8.48 -2.49 -0.90
C CYS A 176 -8.40 -1.04 -1.40
N SER A 177 -8.79 -0.10 -0.56
CA SER A 177 -8.64 1.33 -0.79
C SER A 177 -7.29 1.79 -0.28
N PHE A 178 -6.58 2.56 -1.09
CA PHE A 178 -5.29 3.18 -0.77
C PHE A 178 -5.48 4.69 -0.80
N MET A 179 -5.44 5.32 0.37
CA MET A 179 -5.67 6.76 0.55
C MET A 179 -4.34 7.47 0.76
N SER A 180 -4.06 8.49 -0.05
CA SER A 180 -2.87 9.32 0.01
C SER A 180 -3.19 10.67 0.65
N PRO A 181 -2.22 11.35 1.30
CA PRO A 181 -2.35 12.77 1.63
C PRO A 181 -2.62 13.65 0.39
N LEU A 182 -2.25 13.18 -0.80
CA LEU A 182 -2.57 13.78 -2.08
C LEU A 182 -3.73 13.00 -2.72
N ALA A 183 -4.96 13.47 -2.55
CA ALA A 183 -6.17 12.76 -2.99
C ALA A 183 -6.18 12.36 -4.48
N ALA A 184 -5.43 13.06 -5.33
CA ALA A 184 -5.25 12.68 -6.74
C ALA A 184 -4.59 11.30 -6.93
N ASP A 185 -3.84 10.83 -5.94
CA ASP A 185 -3.15 9.53 -5.95
C ASP A 185 -4.01 8.38 -5.40
N ASP A 186 -5.18 8.69 -4.82
CA ASP A 186 -6.03 7.66 -4.22
C ASP A 186 -6.34 6.59 -5.25
N CYS A 187 -6.33 5.33 -4.81
CA CYS A 187 -6.65 4.23 -5.70
C CYS A 187 -7.40 3.11 -4.99
N VAL A 188 -8.13 2.33 -5.78
CA VAL A 188 -8.92 1.19 -5.30
C VAL A 188 -8.52 -0.04 -6.08
N LEU A 189 -8.09 -1.07 -5.37
CA LEU A 189 -7.83 -2.39 -5.91
C LEU A 189 -9.05 -3.28 -5.70
N ASN A 190 -9.55 -3.87 -6.78
CA ASN A 190 -10.59 -4.89 -6.73
C ASN A 190 -9.95 -6.25 -7.00
N CYS A 191 -9.98 -7.17 -6.04
CA CYS A 191 -9.42 -8.51 -6.19
C CYS A 191 -10.31 -9.40 -7.06
N ASP A 192 -9.83 -10.61 -7.39
CA ASP A 192 -10.71 -11.62 -7.95
C ASP A 192 -11.88 -11.91 -6.96
N TYR A 193 -13.05 -12.25 -7.49
CA TYR A 193 -14.24 -12.55 -6.69
C TYR A 193 -14.22 -14.02 -6.22
N VAL A 194 -15.00 -14.31 -5.18
CA VAL A 194 -15.22 -15.65 -4.63
C VAL A 194 -16.71 -15.94 -4.63
N VAL A 195 -17.06 -17.15 -5.06
CA VAL A 195 -18.41 -17.70 -4.96
C VAL A 195 -18.48 -18.57 -3.71
N GLU A 196 -19.53 -18.39 -2.93
CA GLU A 196 -19.83 -19.22 -1.77
C GLU A 196 -21.26 -19.77 -1.88
N GLU A 197 -21.41 -21.03 -1.47
CA GLU A 197 -22.68 -21.75 -1.45
C GLU A 197 -22.86 -22.42 -0.10
N THR A 198 -24.10 -22.47 0.40
CA THR A 198 -24.44 -23.16 1.64
C THR A 198 -25.89 -23.64 1.60
N ASP A 199 -26.19 -24.67 2.39
CA ASP A 199 -27.56 -25.14 2.65
C ASP A 199 -28.26 -24.27 3.71
N GLY A 200 -27.48 -23.54 4.51
CA GLY A 200 -27.96 -22.71 5.61
C GLY A 200 -27.81 -21.21 5.36
N ASP A 201 -27.61 -20.46 6.44
CA ASP A 201 -27.22 -19.07 6.33
C ASP A 201 -25.70 -18.97 6.19
N PHE A 202 -25.23 -17.90 5.57
CA PHE A 202 -23.81 -17.63 5.52
C PHE A 202 -23.28 -17.21 6.90
N PRO A 203 -22.08 -17.63 7.28
CA PRO A 203 -21.43 -17.06 8.44
C PRO A 203 -21.23 -15.55 8.22
N ASN A 204 -21.48 -14.80 9.30
CA ASN A 204 -21.24 -13.36 9.38
C ASN A 204 -19.75 -13.04 9.19
#